data_AF-A0A1V4RPX7-F1
#
_entry.id   AF-A0A1V4RPX7-F1
#
_cell.length_a   1.000
_cell.length_b   1.000
_cell.length_c   1.000
_cell.angle_alpha   90.00
_cell.angle_beta   90.00
_cell.angle_gamma   90.00
#
_symmetry.space_group_name_H-M   'P 1'
#
loop_
_entity.id
_entity.type
_entity.pdbx_description
1 polymer ?
#
loop_
_entity_poly.entity_id
_entity_poly.type
_entity_poly.pdbx_seq_one_letter_code
_entity_poly.pdbx_strand_id
1 'polypeptide(L)'
;MVSKFLIYVSLIYGFLLLGYLAKRRAGLGERVSSTIMKSTIVFLEPVIICSTFWILDLSDLSLLFAVPLTATMLSLSVVLPARFFSGLLGHDSESRGAFLGCAMFSNIGVTLGGFICFLFLGEPGFSVSLLYTAYFIPFLFTIGFLIVGRYSPCPLLGWRNNLEDLFTNPIRIVYIWMWLYIHLPLV
;
A
#
# COMPACT_ATOMS: atom_id res chain seq x y z
N MET A 1 11.97 -24.44 3.85
CA MET A 1 10.80 -23.53 3.84
C MET A 1 10.42 -23.05 5.24
N VAL A 2 10.37 -23.93 6.25
CA VAL A 2 10.04 -23.54 7.64
C VAL A 2 10.98 -22.47 8.21
N SER A 3 12.30 -22.61 8.06
CA SER A 3 13.26 -21.60 8.57
C SER A 3 13.07 -20.22 7.95
N LYS A 4 12.79 -20.18 6.65
CA LYS A 4 12.47 -18.99 5.87
C LYS A 4 11.21 -18.29 6.41
N PHE A 5 10.14 -19.07 6.64
CA PHE A 5 8.90 -18.57 7.23
C PHE A 5 9.10 -18.04 8.66
N LEU A 6 9.88 -18.74 9.49
CA LEU A 6 10.19 -18.29 10.85
C LEU A 6 10.96 -16.97 10.86
N ILE A 7 11.92 -16.78 9.96
CA ILE A 7 12.63 -15.50 9.79
C ILE A 7 11.64 -14.38 9.45
N TYR A 8 10.77 -14.61 8.46
CA TYR A 8 9.78 -13.64 8.03
C TYR A 8 8.84 -13.21 9.19
N VAL A 9 8.24 -14.19 9.88
CA VAL A 9 7.34 -13.93 11.03
C VAL A 9 8.09 -13.24 12.17
N SER A 10 9.33 -13.66 12.46
CA SER A 10 10.13 -13.08 13.54
C SER A 10 10.53 -11.64 13.25
N LEU A 11 10.85 -11.30 12.00
CA LEU A 11 11.16 -9.92 11.63
C LEU A 11 9.92 -9.04 11.79
N ILE A 12 8.76 -9.44 11.29
CA ILE A 12 7.56 -8.61 11.38
C ILE A 12 7.07 -8.50 12.84
N TYR A 13 6.74 -9.63 13.47
CA TYR A 13 6.14 -9.62 14.80
C TYR A 13 7.16 -9.32 15.89
N GLY A 14 8.44 -9.65 15.68
CA GLY A 14 9.51 -9.28 16.60
C GLY A 14 9.73 -7.77 16.64
N PHE A 15 9.88 -7.10 15.48
CA PHE A 15 10.02 -5.63 15.47
C PHE A 15 8.74 -4.92 15.94
N LEU A 16 7.56 -5.45 15.63
CA LEU A 16 6.30 -4.93 16.15
C LEU A 16 6.23 -5.03 17.69
N LEU A 17 6.62 -6.18 18.25
CA LEU A 17 6.70 -6.39 19.70
C LEU A 17 7.72 -5.45 20.35
N LEU A 18 8.90 -5.28 19.73
CA LEU A 18 9.92 -4.34 20.20
C LEU A 18 9.39 -2.91 20.20
N GLY A 19 8.73 -2.47 19.14
CA GLY A 19 8.10 -1.15 19.07
C GLY A 19 7.03 -0.96 20.14
N TYR A 20 6.19 -1.97 20.37
CA TYR A 20 5.18 -1.95 21.43
C TYR A 20 5.82 -1.85 22.84
N LEU A 21 6.86 -2.64 23.11
CA LEU A 21 7.58 -2.60 24.37
C LEU A 21 8.31 -1.27 24.58
N ALA A 22 8.90 -0.71 23.53
CA ALA A 22 9.58 0.58 23.58
C ALA A 22 8.60 1.73 23.86
N LYS A 23 7.40 1.70 23.24
CA LYS A 23 6.31 2.62 23.57
C LYS A 23 5.89 2.50 25.04
N ARG A 24 5.71 1.28 25.55
CA ARG A 24 5.22 1.03 26.91
C ARG A 24 6.27 1.29 28.00
N ARG A 25 7.55 0.99 27.76
CA ARG A 25 8.63 1.07 28.75
C ARG A 25 9.47 2.35 28.67
N ALA A 26 9.77 2.81 27.47
CA ALA A 26 10.61 3.99 27.25
C ALA A 26 9.78 5.25 26.95
N GLY A 27 8.44 5.14 26.92
CA GLY A 27 7.56 6.26 26.63
C GLY A 27 7.75 6.86 25.24
N LEU A 28 8.28 6.07 24.28
CA LEU A 28 8.47 6.55 22.91
C LEU A 28 7.12 6.93 22.32
N GLY A 29 6.94 8.24 22.10
CA GLY A 29 5.72 8.81 21.57
C GLY A 29 5.55 8.57 20.07
N GLU A 30 4.35 8.86 19.57
CA GLU A 30 3.96 8.71 18.16
C GLU A 30 4.90 9.46 17.20
N ARG A 31 5.48 10.58 17.66
CA ARG A 31 6.43 11.37 16.87
C ARG A 31 7.65 10.57 16.43
N VAL A 32 8.21 9.75 17.32
CA VAL A 32 9.40 8.93 17.00
C VAL A 32 9.04 7.85 15.99
N SER A 33 7.91 7.16 16.19
CA SER A 33 7.38 6.18 15.25
C SER A 33 7.18 6.78 13.85
N SER A 34 6.52 7.94 13.77
CA SER A 34 6.28 8.65 12.52
C SER A 34 7.57 9.08 11.84
N THR A 35 8.57 9.58 12.59
CA THR A 35 9.87 9.96 12.03
C THR A 35 10.62 8.76 11.46
N ILE A 36 10.63 7.61 12.15
CA ILE A 36 11.28 6.38 11.66
C ILE A 36 10.59 5.89 10.38
N MET A 37 9.26 5.81 10.38
CA MET A 37 8.48 5.39 9.21
C MET A 37 8.74 6.29 8.01
N LYS A 38 8.61 7.62 8.19
CA LYS A 38 8.87 8.59 7.12
C LYS A 38 10.30 8.52 6.61
N SER A 39 11.28 8.43 7.50
CA SER A 39 12.70 8.32 7.09
C SER A 39 12.94 7.05 6.28
N THR A 40 12.30 5.94 6.65
CA THR A 40 12.40 4.68 5.90
C THR A 40 11.82 4.82 4.49
N ILE A 41 10.62 5.39 4.37
CA ILE A 41 9.95 5.60 3.07
C ILE A 41 10.70 6.62 2.20
N VAL A 42 11.32 7.65 2.79
CA VAL A 42 11.98 8.72 2.04
C VAL A 42 13.41 8.37 1.64
N PHE A 43 14.14 7.64 2.47
CA PHE A 43 15.56 7.37 2.23
C PHE A 43 15.84 5.91 1.85
N LEU A 44 15.17 4.95 2.49
CA LEU A 44 15.50 3.53 2.30
C LEU A 44 14.72 2.91 1.14
N GLU A 45 13.41 3.15 1.08
CA GLU A 45 12.58 2.59 0.00
C GLU A 45 13.03 3.03 -1.40
N PRO A 46 13.38 4.29 -1.69
CA PRO A 46 13.82 4.68 -3.02
C PRO A 46 15.11 3.99 -3.42
N VAL A 47 16.06 3.80 -2.50
CA VAL A 47 17.30 3.07 -2.75
C VAL A 47 17.01 1.62 -3.13
N ILE A 48 16.12 0.96 -2.39
CA ILE A 48 15.69 -0.42 -2.68
C ILE A 48 15.01 -0.48 -4.05
N ILE A 49 14.07 0.43 -4.32
CA ILE A 49 13.34 0.52 -5.57
C ILE A 49 14.29 0.72 -6.75
N CYS A 50 15.17 1.73 -6.71
CA CYS A 50 16.14 2.01 -7.77
C CYS A 50 17.07 0.82 -8.02
N SER A 51 17.59 0.20 -6.96
CA SER A 51 18.47 -0.97 -7.08
C SER A 51 17.77 -2.16 -7.73
N THR A 52 16.47 -2.32 -7.46
CA THR A 52 15.65 -3.42 -7.97
C THR A 52 15.23 -3.19 -9.42
N PHE A 53 14.85 -1.96 -9.78
CA PHE A 53 14.55 -1.60 -11.17
C PHE A 53 15.74 -1.79 -12.10
N TRP A 54 16.97 -1.65 -11.59
CA TRP A 54 18.18 -1.91 -12.38
C TRP A 54 18.32 -3.39 -12.78
N ILE A 55 17.79 -4.31 -11.97
CA ILE A 55 17.86 -5.76 -12.19
C ILE A 55 16.69 -6.24 -13.06
N LEU A 56 15.60 -5.46 -13.12
CA LEU A 56 14.39 -5.85 -13.83
C LEU A 56 14.60 -5.78 -15.35
N ASP A 57 14.45 -6.92 -16.02
CA ASP A 57 14.47 -6.97 -17.49
C ASP A 57 13.14 -6.44 -18.05
N LEU A 58 13.18 -5.21 -18.56
CA LEU A 58 12.02 -4.54 -19.16
C LEU A 58 11.81 -4.92 -20.64
N SER A 59 12.63 -5.80 -21.20
CA SER A 59 12.53 -6.21 -22.60
C SER A 59 11.29 -7.05 -22.87
N ASP A 60 10.77 -7.74 -21.87
CA ASP A 60 9.54 -8.51 -21.96
C ASP A 60 8.31 -7.62 -21.67
N LEU A 61 7.79 -7.02 -22.75
CA LEU A 61 6.58 -6.21 -22.71
C LEU A 61 5.36 -6.99 -22.21
N SER A 62 5.33 -8.32 -22.35
CA SER A 62 4.20 -9.12 -21.89
C SER A 62 4.12 -9.13 -20.35
N LEU A 63 5.27 -9.29 -19.68
CA LEU A 63 5.36 -9.19 -18.22
C LEU A 63 5.03 -7.79 -17.72
N LEU A 64 5.51 -6.75 -18.42
CA LEU A 64 5.29 -5.34 -18.06
C LEU A 64 3.80 -5.00 -17.90
N PHE A 65 2.95 -5.50 -18.79
CA PHE A 65 1.51 -5.23 -18.75
C PHE A 65 0.72 -6.31 -18.00
N ALA A 66 1.07 -7.59 -18.16
CA ALA A 66 0.33 -8.68 -17.55
C ALA A 66 0.41 -8.63 -16.02
N VAL A 67 1.58 -8.31 -15.45
CA VAL A 67 1.77 -8.35 -14.00
C VAL A 67 0.91 -7.29 -13.28
N PRO A 68 0.95 -5.98 -13.61
CA PRO A 68 0.05 -5.00 -13.01
C PRO A 68 -1.42 -5.29 -13.29
N LEU A 69 -1.76 -5.79 -14.48
CA LEU A 69 -3.14 -6.15 -14.83
C LEU A 69 -3.66 -7.27 -13.91
N THR A 70 -2.89 -8.34 -13.72
CA THR A 70 -3.27 -9.42 -12.79
C THR A 70 -3.45 -8.91 -11.36
N ALA A 71 -2.62 -7.95 -10.92
CA ALA A 71 -2.76 -7.31 -9.62
C ALA A 71 -4.08 -6.53 -9.48
N THR A 72 -4.47 -5.79 -10.52
CA THR A 72 -5.77 -5.08 -10.55
C THR A 72 -6.94 -6.05 -10.51
N MET A 73 -6.88 -7.14 -11.29
CA MET A 73 -7.93 -8.13 -11.36
C MET A 73 -8.08 -8.87 -10.03
N LEU A 74 -6.97 -9.21 -9.39
CA LEU A 74 -6.97 -9.81 -8.06
C LEU A 74 -7.62 -8.87 -7.04
N SER A 75 -7.23 -7.59 -7.03
CA SER A 75 -7.79 -6.59 -6.10
C SER A 75 -9.29 -6.39 -6.30
N LEU A 76 -9.77 -6.41 -7.55
CA LEU A 76 -11.20 -6.36 -7.87
C LEU A 76 -11.94 -7.63 -7.44
N SER A 77 -11.32 -8.80 -7.59
CA SER A 77 -11.94 -10.08 -7.24
C SER A 77 -12.31 -10.17 -5.76
N VAL A 78 -11.58 -9.47 -4.88
CA VAL A 78 -11.83 -9.48 -3.43
C VAL A 78 -13.04 -8.63 -3.03
N VAL A 79 -13.53 -7.74 -3.89
CA VAL A 79 -14.64 -6.82 -3.58
C VAL A 79 -15.93 -7.56 -3.23
N LEU A 80 -16.28 -8.59 -4.03
CA LEU A 80 -17.51 -9.36 -3.81
C LEU A 80 -17.45 -10.20 -2.52
N PRO A 81 -16.39 -11.01 -2.26
CA PRO A 81 -16.22 -11.68 -0.98
C PRO A 81 -16.19 -10.70 0.19
N ALA A 82 -15.46 -9.59 0.10
CA ALA A 82 -15.36 -8.62 1.19
C ALA A 82 -16.72 -7.99 1.54
N ARG A 83 -17.52 -7.67 0.52
CA ARG A 83 -18.89 -7.18 0.73
C ARG A 83 -19.78 -8.23 1.38
N PHE A 84 -19.68 -9.49 0.94
CA PHE A 84 -20.44 -10.60 1.53
C PHE A 84 -20.10 -10.79 3.01
N PHE A 85 -18.80 -10.90 3.35
CA PHE A 85 -18.35 -11.06 4.73
C PHE A 85 -18.65 -9.83 5.60
N SER A 86 -18.56 -8.62 5.06
CA SER A 86 -18.99 -7.41 5.76
C SER A 86 -20.49 -7.42 6.10
N GLY A 87 -21.32 -8.03 5.25
CA GLY A 87 -22.74 -8.25 5.54
C GLY A 87 -22.94 -9.23 6.69
N LEU A 88 -22.22 -10.36 6.68
CA LEU A 88 -22.27 -11.35 7.75
C LEU A 88 -21.79 -10.81 9.10
N LEU A 89 -20.80 -9.91 9.10
CA LEU A 89 -20.28 -9.26 10.29
C LEU A 89 -21.15 -8.10 10.80
N GLY A 90 -22.25 -7.78 10.12
CA GLY A 90 -23.19 -6.73 10.55
C GLY A 90 -22.61 -5.32 10.50
N HIS A 91 -21.59 -5.06 9.66
CA HIS A 91 -21.00 -3.74 9.55
C HIS A 91 -22.02 -2.72 9.01
N ASP A 92 -22.00 -1.53 9.61
CA ASP A 92 -22.66 -0.34 9.10
C ASP A 92 -21.97 0.18 7.81
N SER A 93 -22.51 1.24 7.21
CA SER A 93 -22.01 1.74 5.92
C SER A 93 -20.51 2.09 6.01
N GLU A 94 -20.11 2.87 7.01
CA GLU A 94 -18.74 3.35 7.13
C GLU A 94 -17.76 2.20 7.38
N SER A 95 -18.05 1.30 8.33
CA SER A 95 -17.22 0.14 8.61
C SER A 95 -17.14 -0.83 7.42
N ARG A 96 -18.20 -0.91 6.59
CA ARG A 96 -18.18 -1.68 5.34
C ARG A 96 -17.20 -1.06 4.34
N GLY A 97 -17.22 0.26 4.18
CA GLY A 97 -16.24 0.98 3.35
C GLY A 97 -14.81 0.71 3.78
N ALA A 98 -14.52 0.84 5.08
CA ALA A 98 -13.21 0.55 5.64
C ALA A 98 -12.79 -0.92 5.43
N PHE A 99 -13.70 -1.87 5.65
CA PHE A 99 -13.44 -3.30 5.44
C PHE A 99 -13.10 -3.63 3.99
N LEU A 100 -13.86 -3.09 3.03
CA LEU A 100 -13.56 -3.24 1.60
C LEU A 100 -12.21 -2.63 1.24
N GLY A 101 -11.90 -1.43 1.77
CA GLY A 101 -10.60 -0.79 1.58
C GLY A 101 -9.46 -1.67 2.07
N CYS A 102 -9.54 -2.19 3.29
CA CYS A 102 -8.53 -3.11 3.85
C CYS A 102 -8.39 -4.40 3.04
N ALA A 103 -9.49 -4.95 2.51
CA ALA A 103 -9.46 -6.16 1.69
C ALA A 103 -8.79 -5.95 0.33
N MET A 104 -9.01 -4.79 -0.30
CA MET A 104 -8.42 -4.43 -1.59
C MET A 104 -6.96 -3.99 -1.47
N PHE A 105 -6.63 -3.26 -0.39
CA PHE A 105 -5.33 -2.62 -0.17
C PHE A 105 -4.57 -3.29 0.97
N SER A 106 -4.19 -4.55 0.75
CA SER A 106 -3.37 -5.29 1.69
C SER A 106 -1.91 -4.80 1.68
N ASN A 107 -1.09 -5.29 2.62
CA ASN A 107 0.33 -4.96 2.74
C ASN A 107 1.15 -5.69 1.66
N ILE A 108 0.90 -5.41 0.39
CA ILE A 108 1.54 -6.08 -0.75
C ILE A 108 2.85 -5.40 -1.19
N GLY A 109 3.18 -4.23 -0.62
CA GLY A 109 4.36 -3.46 -1.00
C GLY A 109 5.69 -4.06 -0.53
N VAL A 110 6.77 -3.28 -0.71
CA VAL A 110 8.16 -3.66 -0.45
C VAL A 110 8.37 -4.23 0.97
N THR A 111 7.70 -3.64 1.95
CA THR A 111 7.89 -3.94 3.39
C THR A 111 7.34 -5.29 3.82
N LEU A 112 6.39 -5.89 3.08
CA LEU A 112 5.76 -7.14 3.47
C LEU A 112 5.62 -8.09 2.28
N GLY A 113 4.72 -7.83 1.33
CA GLY A 113 4.51 -8.69 0.16
C GLY A 113 5.78 -8.89 -0.65
N GLY A 114 6.50 -7.81 -0.96
CA GLY A 114 7.77 -7.88 -1.67
C GLY A 114 8.84 -8.64 -0.87
N PHE A 115 8.96 -8.37 0.44
CA PHE A 115 9.90 -9.10 1.29
C PHE A 115 9.66 -10.62 1.33
N ILE A 116 8.39 -11.07 1.29
CA ILE A 116 8.06 -12.50 1.13
C ILE A 116 8.62 -13.01 -0.21
N CYS A 117 8.34 -12.31 -1.31
CA CYS A 117 8.84 -12.67 -2.63
C CYS A 117 10.37 -12.77 -2.64
N PHE A 118 11.08 -11.81 -2.05
CA PHE A 118 12.54 -11.86 -1.90
C PHE A 118 13.01 -13.10 -1.15
N LEU A 119 12.39 -13.38 -0.01
CA LEU A 119 12.84 -14.44 0.89
C LEU A 119 12.64 -15.85 0.28
N PHE A 120 11.59 -16.04 -0.52
CA PHE A 120 11.30 -17.32 -1.16
C PHE A 120 11.88 -17.46 -2.58
N LEU A 121 11.83 -16.40 -3.38
CA LEU A 121 12.16 -16.39 -4.82
C LEU A 121 13.43 -15.59 -5.15
N GLY A 122 14.08 -14.99 -4.15
CA GLY A 122 15.29 -14.19 -4.33
C GLY A 122 15.02 -12.84 -4.99
N GLU A 123 16.09 -12.22 -5.48
CA GLU A 123 16.06 -10.93 -6.18
C GLU A 123 15.08 -10.92 -7.38
N PRO A 124 15.01 -11.96 -8.24
CA PRO A 124 14.08 -11.93 -9.38
C PRO A 124 12.61 -11.83 -8.95
N GLY A 125 12.22 -12.58 -7.90
CA GLY A 125 10.86 -12.50 -7.38
C GLY A 125 10.55 -11.17 -6.70
N PHE A 126 11.55 -10.56 -6.06
CA PHE A 126 11.41 -9.20 -5.52
C PHE A 126 11.16 -8.18 -6.63
N SER A 127 11.92 -8.26 -7.72
CA SER A 127 11.75 -7.35 -8.88
C SER A 127 10.36 -7.45 -9.51
N VAL A 128 9.84 -8.68 -9.67
CA VAL A 128 8.46 -8.88 -10.16
C VAL A 128 7.43 -8.37 -9.16
N SER A 129 7.66 -8.51 -7.84
CA SER A 129 6.76 -7.95 -6.82
C SER A 129 6.69 -6.42 -6.83
N LEU A 130 7.80 -5.77 -7.19
CA LEU A 130 7.84 -4.31 -7.34
C LEU A 130 7.00 -3.86 -8.54
N LEU A 131 7.13 -4.56 -9.67
CA LEU A 131 6.27 -4.35 -10.84
C LEU A 131 4.80 -4.65 -10.51
N TYR A 132 4.54 -5.72 -9.76
CA TYR A 132 3.20 -6.05 -9.25
C TYR A 132 2.61 -4.91 -8.42
N THR A 133 3.42 -4.16 -7.66
CA THR A 133 2.92 -3.05 -6.83
C THR A 133 2.66 -1.77 -7.65
N ALA A 134 3.14 -1.68 -8.90
CA ALA A 134 2.98 -0.49 -9.74
C ALA A 134 1.51 -0.14 -10.04
N TYR A 135 0.59 -1.12 -10.04
CA TYR A 135 -0.84 -0.84 -10.18
C TYR A 135 -1.43 -0.08 -8.99
N PHE A 136 -0.81 -0.17 -7.82
CA PHE A 136 -1.47 0.13 -6.55
C PHE A 136 -1.91 1.59 -6.48
N ILE A 137 -1.00 2.52 -6.77
CA ILE A 137 -1.29 3.96 -6.76
C ILE A 137 -2.39 4.34 -7.76
N PRO A 138 -2.29 4.04 -9.08
CA PRO A 138 -3.34 4.40 -10.01
C PRO A 138 -4.67 3.72 -9.67
N PHE A 139 -4.66 2.45 -9.25
CA PHE A 139 -5.86 1.71 -8.88
C PHE A 139 -6.53 2.27 -7.62
N LEU A 140 -5.75 2.62 -6.59
CA LEU A 140 -6.22 3.22 -5.34
C LEU A 140 -7.00 4.51 -5.61
N PHE A 141 -6.42 5.43 -6.38
CA PHE A 141 -7.01 6.74 -6.62
C PHE A 141 -8.17 6.71 -7.62
N THR A 142 -8.15 5.80 -8.59
CA THR A 142 -9.20 5.72 -9.61
C THR A 142 -10.36 4.82 -9.16
N ILE A 143 -10.10 3.55 -8.88
CA ILE A 143 -11.14 2.55 -8.61
C ILE A 143 -11.38 2.42 -7.11
N GLY A 144 -10.31 2.37 -6.31
CA GLY A 144 -10.37 2.20 -4.86
C GLY A 144 -11.25 3.22 -4.18
N PHE A 145 -10.93 4.50 -4.38
CA PHE A 145 -11.70 5.61 -3.83
C PHE A 145 -13.13 5.68 -4.36
N LEU A 146 -13.38 5.29 -5.61
CA LEU A 146 -14.76 5.22 -6.12
C LEU A 146 -15.57 4.13 -5.42
N ILE A 147 -14.98 2.98 -5.11
CA ILE A 147 -15.67 1.87 -4.44
C ILE A 147 -15.88 2.18 -2.95
N VAL A 148 -14.82 2.60 -2.25
CA VAL A 148 -14.86 2.88 -0.81
C VAL A 148 -15.67 4.16 -0.52
N GLY A 149 -15.52 5.18 -1.36
CA GLY A 149 -16.20 6.47 -1.18
C GLY A 149 -17.72 6.38 -1.23
N ARG A 150 -18.32 5.31 -1.79
CA ARG A 150 -19.78 5.12 -1.78
C ARG A 150 -20.36 4.87 -0.40
N TYR A 151 -19.50 4.53 0.53
CA TYR A 151 -19.84 4.23 1.91
C TYR A 151 -19.52 5.38 2.86
N SER A 152 -18.82 6.41 2.37
CA SER A 152 -18.55 7.63 3.13
C SER A 152 -19.80 8.50 3.24
N PRO A 153 -20.02 9.19 4.37
CA PRO A 153 -21.16 10.08 4.55
C PRO A 153 -21.11 11.36 3.69
N CYS A 154 -19.98 11.65 3.02
CA CYS A 154 -19.86 12.76 2.07
C CYS A 154 -20.40 12.37 0.69
N PRO A 155 -21.17 13.25 0.01
CA PRO A 155 -21.78 12.95 -1.28
C PRO A 155 -20.72 12.62 -2.34
N LEU A 156 -20.92 11.51 -3.06
CA LEU A 156 -20.14 11.11 -4.21
C LEU A 156 -20.30 12.12 -5.34
N LEU A 157 -19.23 12.83 -5.70
CA LEU A 157 -19.15 13.60 -6.94
C LEU A 157 -19.22 12.64 -8.14
N GLY A 158 -20.04 12.94 -9.16
CA GLY A 158 -20.15 12.12 -10.38
C GLY A 158 -18.79 11.97 -11.10
N TRP A 159 -18.62 11.01 -12.02
CA TRP A 159 -17.31 10.70 -12.63
C TRP A 159 -16.58 11.92 -13.25
N ARG A 160 -17.33 12.86 -13.86
CA ARG A 160 -16.81 14.15 -14.36
C ARG A 160 -16.28 15.03 -13.22
N ASN A 161 -17.10 15.18 -12.19
CA ASN A 161 -16.74 15.98 -11.04
C ASN A 161 -15.65 15.28 -10.22
N ASN A 162 -15.51 13.96 -10.23
CA ASN A 162 -14.42 13.23 -9.59
C ASN A 162 -13.07 13.46 -10.28
N LEU A 163 -13.08 13.66 -11.61
CA LEU A 163 -11.90 14.07 -12.37
C LEU A 163 -11.55 15.53 -12.07
N GLU A 164 -12.53 16.43 -12.12
CA GLU A 164 -12.32 17.84 -11.75
C GLU A 164 -11.86 17.98 -10.29
N ASP A 165 -12.46 17.23 -9.37
CA ASP A 165 -12.16 17.16 -7.93
C ASP A 165 -10.84 16.45 -7.63
N LEU A 166 -10.35 15.56 -8.51
CA LEU A 166 -8.97 15.06 -8.47
C LEU A 166 -7.96 16.21 -8.56
N PHE A 167 -8.30 17.25 -9.32
CA PHE A 167 -7.46 18.43 -9.57
C PHE A 167 -7.84 19.67 -8.74
N THR A 168 -9.00 19.69 -8.06
CA THR A 168 -9.44 20.82 -7.23
C THR A 168 -9.46 20.54 -5.73
N ASN A 169 -9.61 19.28 -5.30
CA ASN A 169 -9.73 18.98 -3.88
C ASN A 169 -8.35 18.95 -3.19
N PRO A 170 -8.07 19.87 -2.24
CA PRO A 170 -6.76 20.01 -1.63
C PRO A 170 -6.27 18.72 -0.97
N ILE A 171 -7.16 17.89 -0.41
CA ILE A 171 -6.78 16.66 0.29
C ILE A 171 -6.29 15.54 -0.65
N ARG A 172 -6.74 15.53 -1.92
CA ARG A 172 -6.22 14.62 -2.97
C ARG A 172 -4.95 15.18 -3.62
N ILE A 173 -4.90 16.49 -3.80
CA ILE A 173 -3.71 17.26 -4.19
C ILE A 173 -2.62 17.20 -3.11
N VAL A 174 -2.98 17.06 -1.82
CA VAL A 174 -2.09 16.97 -0.65
C VAL A 174 -1.15 15.77 -0.75
N TYR A 175 -1.41 14.75 -1.57
CA TYR A 175 -0.42 13.69 -1.81
C TYR A 175 0.63 14.09 -2.86
N ILE A 176 0.25 14.82 -3.91
CA ILE A 176 1.19 15.45 -4.86
C ILE A 176 1.97 16.56 -4.14
N TRP A 177 1.31 17.29 -3.25
CA TRP A 177 1.92 18.33 -2.41
C TRP A 177 2.72 17.76 -1.25
N MET A 178 2.38 16.63 -0.62
CA MET A 178 3.22 15.95 0.38
C MET A 178 4.49 15.40 -0.27
N TRP A 179 4.40 14.94 -1.52
CA TRP A 179 5.56 14.59 -2.33
C TRP A 179 6.48 15.81 -2.56
N LEU A 180 5.90 17.01 -2.77
CA LEU A 180 6.65 18.27 -2.82
C LEU A 180 7.12 18.77 -1.43
N TYR A 181 6.34 18.56 -0.36
CA TYR A 181 6.61 19.04 1.01
C TYR A 181 7.69 18.19 1.70
N ILE A 182 7.85 16.93 1.28
CA ILE A 182 8.97 16.05 1.67
C ILE A 182 10.27 16.46 0.96
N HIS A 183 10.21 17.30 -0.08
CA HIS A 183 11.37 17.77 -0.85
C HIS A 183 11.66 19.27 -0.73
N LEU A 184 10.88 20.05 0.02
CA LEU A 184 11.27 21.41 0.39
C LEU A 184 11.95 21.41 1.77
N PRO A 185 13.21 21.89 1.88
CA PRO A 185 13.77 22.22 3.17
C PRO A 185 12.97 23.43 3.69
N LEU A 186 12.28 23.25 4.82
CA LEU A 186 11.67 24.34 5.56
C LEU A 186 12.80 25.29 6.00
N VAL A 187 12.88 26.45 5.34
CA VAL A 187 13.51 27.67 5.88
C VAL A 187 12.51 28.37 6.78
#